data_AF-A0A1I0PPI7-F1
#
_entry.id   AF-A0A1I0PPI7-F1
#
_cell.length_a   1.000
_cell.length_b   1.000
_cell.length_c   1.000
_cell.angle_alpha   90.00
_cell.angle_beta   90.00
_cell.angle_gamma   90.00
#
_symmetry.space_group_name_H-M   'P 1'
#
loop_
_entity.id
_entity.type
_entity.pdbx_description
1 polymer ?
#
loop_
_entity_poly.entity_id
_entity_poly.type
_entity_poly.pdbx_seq_one_letter_code
_entity_poly.pdbx_strand_id
1 'polypeptide(L)'
;MENTNHPTASNLSQSFTVHVDESGSWLKVTIANLITLSLTERISNASFKKGKYAYLEYPDDAYKFIRAWLTAHSCNSEDFSYFESFVTIQNDGKFSWIKRLHHYKP
;
A
#
# COMPACT_ATOMS: atom_id res chain seq x y z
N MET A 1 -29.04 -10.35 13.50
CA MET A 1 -28.45 -9.00 13.50
C MET A 1 -26.95 -9.20 13.43
N GLU A 2 -26.37 -9.19 12.23
CA GLU A 2 -24.93 -9.29 12.07
C GLU A 2 -24.30 -7.93 12.37
N ASN A 3 -23.57 -7.83 13.48
CA ASN A 3 -22.71 -6.70 13.78
C ASN A 3 -21.49 -6.78 12.85
N THR A 4 -21.62 -6.31 11.62
CA THR A 4 -20.48 -6.06 10.75
C THR A 4 -19.79 -4.79 11.23
N ASN A 5 -18.82 -4.97 12.15
CA ASN A 5 -17.83 -3.94 12.47
C ASN A 5 -17.04 -3.63 11.19
N HIS A 6 -17.57 -2.77 10.33
CA HIS A 6 -16.81 -2.17 9.25
C HIS A 6 -15.66 -1.40 9.90
N PRO A 7 -14.40 -1.64 9.50
CA PRO A 7 -13.28 -0.86 9.99
C PRO A 7 -13.54 0.62 9.67
N THR A 8 -13.73 1.44 10.71
CA THR A 8 -13.94 2.87 10.53
C THR A 8 -12.66 3.51 10.00
N ALA A 9 -12.78 4.33 8.96
CA ALA A 9 -11.69 5.07 8.30
C ALA A 9 -10.72 5.78 9.26
N SER A 10 -11.19 6.12 10.47
CA SER A 10 -10.45 6.79 11.53
C SER A 10 -9.13 6.13 11.94
N ASN A 11 -8.91 4.84 11.66
CA ASN A 11 -7.66 4.13 11.99
C ASN A 11 -6.71 3.95 10.79
N LEU A 12 -7.09 4.41 9.59
CA LEU A 12 -6.25 4.30 8.39
C LEU A 12 -5.33 5.52 8.27
N SER A 13 -4.09 5.29 7.85
CA SER A 13 -3.18 6.40 7.55
C SER A 13 -3.75 7.30 6.46
N GLN A 14 -3.59 8.62 6.63
CA GLN A 14 -3.96 9.65 5.66
C GLN A 14 -2.73 10.27 4.97
N SER A 15 -1.59 9.60 5.01
CA SER A 15 -0.39 10.03 4.32
C SER A 15 0.37 8.80 3.84
N PHE A 16 0.76 8.84 2.58
CA PHE A 16 1.43 7.75 1.89
C PHE A 16 2.75 8.22 1.31
N THR A 17 3.71 7.31 1.24
CA THR A 17 4.97 7.58 0.56
C THR A 17 5.10 6.66 -0.63
N VAL A 18 5.30 7.23 -1.81
CA VAL A 18 5.75 6.49 -2.97
C VAL A 18 7.25 6.72 -3.09
N HIS A 19 8.02 5.66 -2.90
CA HIS A 19 9.45 5.68 -3.18
C HIS A 19 9.66 5.45 -4.66
N VAL A 20 10.52 6.25 -5.28
CA VAL A 20 10.85 6.14 -6.71
C VAL A 20 12.37 6.14 -6.87
N ASP A 21 12.87 5.23 -7.70
CA ASP A 21 14.23 5.28 -8.21
C ASP A 21 14.32 4.69 -9.62
N GLU A 22 15.54 4.59 -10.15
CA GLU A 22 15.81 4.08 -11.50
C GLU A 22 15.24 2.68 -11.76
N SER A 23 15.02 1.88 -10.70
CA SER A 23 14.47 0.53 -10.82
C SER A 23 12.94 0.52 -10.81
N GLY A 24 12.25 1.53 -10.28
CA GLY A 24 10.78 1.56 -10.27
C GLY A 24 10.19 2.40 -9.15
N SER A 25 8.95 2.08 -8.77
CA SER A 25 8.22 2.75 -7.69
C SER A 25 7.60 1.76 -6.71
N TRP A 26 7.53 2.16 -5.43
CA TRP A 26 6.97 1.36 -4.35
C TRP A 26 6.05 2.19 -3.48
N LEU A 27 4.80 1.76 -3.37
CA LEU A 27 3.87 2.36 -2.41
C LEU A 27 4.16 1.79 -1.02
N LYS A 28 4.66 2.65 -0.13
CA LYS A 28 4.89 2.31 1.27
C LYS A 28 3.61 2.45 2.06
N VAL A 29 3.16 1.36 2.66
CA VAL A 29 1.98 1.28 3.53
C VAL A 29 2.35 0.65 4.86
N THR A 30 1.54 0.85 5.90
CA THR A 30 1.72 0.14 7.16
C THR A 30 1.09 -1.25 7.07
N ILE A 31 1.68 -2.24 7.74
CA ILE A 31 1.08 -3.57 7.88
C ILE A 31 -0.28 -3.47 8.59
N ALA A 32 -0.42 -2.54 9.54
CA ALA A 32 -1.69 -2.25 10.19
C ALA A 32 -2.79 -1.84 9.19
N ASN A 33 -2.51 -0.98 8.21
CA ASN A 33 -3.49 -0.63 7.18
C ASN A 33 -3.89 -1.86 6.35
N LEU A 34 -2.94 -2.75 6.04
CA LEU A 34 -3.25 -3.99 5.31
C LEU A 34 -4.16 -4.93 6.11
N ILE A 35 -3.92 -5.05 7.42
CA ILE A 35 -4.76 -5.84 8.32
C ILE A 35 -6.16 -5.22 8.41
N THR A 36 -6.24 -3.91 8.66
CA THR A 36 -7.51 -3.18 8.76
C THR A 36 -8.35 -3.30 7.48
N LEU A 37 -7.71 -3.29 6.31
CA LEU A 37 -8.38 -3.45 5.02
C LEU A 37 -8.60 -4.92 4.61
N SER A 38 -8.20 -5.89 5.44
CA SER A 38 -8.26 -7.33 5.14
C SER A 38 -7.56 -7.69 3.81
N LEU A 39 -6.42 -7.06 3.55
CA LEU A 39 -5.60 -7.23 2.34
C LEU A 39 -4.34 -8.06 2.57
N THR A 40 -4.07 -8.51 3.80
CA THR A 40 -2.83 -9.24 4.15
C THR A 40 -2.58 -10.48 3.31
N GLU A 41 -3.62 -11.18 2.87
CA GLU A 41 -3.54 -12.37 2.02
C GLU A 41 -3.77 -12.07 0.53
N ARG A 42 -4.23 -10.85 0.20
CA ARG A 42 -4.61 -10.44 -1.16
C ARG A 42 -3.51 -9.66 -1.89
N ILE A 43 -2.50 -9.25 -1.14
CA ILE A 43 -1.27 -8.65 -1.64
C ILE A 43 -0.28 -9.79 -1.90
N SER A 44 0.34 -9.78 -3.07
CA SER A 44 1.30 -10.83 -3.44
C SER A 44 2.43 -10.92 -2.41
N ASN A 45 2.97 -12.13 -2.23
CA ASN A 45 4.18 -12.37 -1.41
C ASN A 45 5.41 -11.60 -1.92
N ALA A 46 5.31 -10.95 -3.09
CA ALA A 46 6.36 -10.17 -3.69
C ALA A 46 6.41 -8.72 -3.18
N SER A 47 5.51 -8.33 -2.27
CA SER A 47 5.65 -7.10 -1.49
C SER A 47 6.67 -7.26 -0.37
N PHE A 48 7.71 -6.43 -0.38
CA PHE A 48 8.75 -6.46 0.65
C PHE A 48 8.21 -5.92 1.98
N LYS A 49 8.42 -6.66 3.06
CA LYS A 49 7.99 -6.28 4.42
C LYS A 49 9.22 -5.96 5.27
N LYS A 50 9.24 -4.79 5.91
CA LYS A 50 10.32 -4.39 6.82
C LYS A 50 9.76 -3.64 8.02
N GLY A 51 9.92 -4.26 9.20
CA GLY A 51 9.34 -3.74 10.44
C GLY A 51 7.82 -3.60 10.30
N LYS A 52 7.30 -2.39 10.55
CA LYS A 52 5.86 -2.08 10.48
C LYS A 52 5.32 -1.73 9.08
N TYR A 53 6.17 -1.76 8.06
CA TYR A 53 5.81 -1.33 6.71
C TYR A 53 5.84 -2.48 5.70
N ALA A 54 4.95 -2.38 4.72
CA ALA A 54 4.98 -3.14 3.48
C ALA A 54 5.21 -2.17 2.31
N TYR A 55 6.01 -2.61 1.35
CA TYR A 55 6.38 -1.85 0.16
C TYR A 55 5.78 -2.57 -1.05
N LEU A 56 4.68 -2.02 -1.56
CA LEU A 56 3.93 -2.60 -2.66
C LEU A 56 4.61 -2.21 -3.97
N GLU A 57 5.38 -3.15 -4.52
CA GLU A 57 6.12 -2.97 -5.78
C GLU A 57 5.24 -3.17 -7.01
N TYR A 58 4.29 -4.11 -6.91
CA TYR A 58 3.45 -4.46 -8.04
C TYR A 58 2.32 -3.45 -8.18
N PRO A 59 2.09 -2.92 -9.39
CA PRO A 59 0.97 -2.01 -9.65
C PRO A 59 -0.36 -2.61 -9.18
N ASP A 60 -0.58 -3.91 -9.42
CA ASP A 60 -1.82 -4.59 -9.03
C ASP A 60 -2.05 -4.60 -7.51
N ASP A 61 -1.02 -4.81 -6.71
CA ASP A 61 -1.14 -4.76 -5.24
C ASP A 61 -1.37 -3.34 -4.74
N ALA A 62 -0.68 -2.36 -5.33
CA ALA A 62 -0.91 -0.95 -5.05
C ALA A 62 -2.35 -0.54 -5.40
N TYR A 63 -2.88 -0.96 -6.54
CA TYR A 63 -4.26 -0.68 -6.94
C TYR A 63 -5.29 -1.31 -6.01
N LYS A 64 -5.10 -2.58 -5.60
CA LYS A 64 -5.98 -3.23 -4.60
C LYS A 64 -6.00 -2.44 -3.29
N PHE A 65 -4.84 -1.99 -2.83
CA PHE A 65 -4.72 -1.18 -1.63
C PHE A 65 -5.47 0.16 -1.78
N ILE A 66 -5.20 0.91 -2.85
CA ILE A 66 -5.79 2.23 -3.08
C ILE A 66 -7.31 2.13 -3.19
N ARG A 67 -7.84 1.18 -3.97
CA ARG A 67 -9.28 0.94 -4.09
C ARG A 67 -9.93 0.65 -2.74
N ALA A 68 -9.33 -0.25 -1.95
CA ALA A 68 -9.84 -0.58 -0.62
C ALA A 68 -9.80 0.62 0.33
N TRP A 69 -8.72 1.42 0.28
CA TRP A 69 -8.59 2.61 1.09
C TRP A 69 -9.63 3.67 0.71
N LEU A 70 -9.85 3.91 -0.58
CA LEU A 70 -10.88 4.83 -1.09
C LEU A 70 -12.29 4.40 -0.65
N THR A 71 -12.62 3.12 -0.82
CA THR A 71 -13.90 2.55 -0.36
C THR A 71 -14.09 2.73 1.14
N ALA A 72 -13.04 2.48 1.94
CA ALA A 72 -13.11 2.67 3.40
C ALA A 72 -13.36 4.14 3.79
N HIS A 73 -12.94 5.10 2.96
CA HIS A 73 -13.19 6.53 3.14
C HIS A 73 -14.49 7.02 2.48
N SER A 74 -15.34 6.11 2.01
CA SER A 74 -16.57 6.45 1.25
C SER A 74 -16.30 7.31 0.01
N CYS A 75 -15.10 7.21 -0.55
CA CYS A 75 -14.72 7.83 -1.81
C CYS A 75 -15.02 6.87 -2.97
N ASN A 76 -15.07 7.41 -4.20
CA ASN A 76 -15.13 6.58 -5.39
C ASN A 76 -13.84 5.74 -5.49
N SER A 77 -13.96 4.42 -5.63
CA SER A 77 -12.82 3.49 -5.67
C SER A 77 -11.91 3.68 -6.88
N GLU A 78 -12.37 4.38 -7.92
CA GLU A 78 -11.59 4.72 -9.12
C GLU A 78 -11.02 6.15 -9.08
N ASP A 79 -11.29 6.93 -8.03
CA ASP A 79 -10.75 8.29 -7.88
C ASP A 79 -9.33 8.26 -7.31
N PHE A 80 -8.39 7.79 -8.13
CA PHE A 80 -6.97 7.74 -7.78
C PHE A 80 -6.39 9.13 -7.53
N SER A 81 -6.94 10.18 -8.16
CA SER A 81 -6.51 11.57 -7.94
C SER A 81 -6.79 12.05 -6.52
N TYR A 82 -7.88 11.61 -5.90
CA TYR A 82 -8.11 11.85 -4.48
C TYR A 82 -7.01 11.20 -3.63
N PHE A 83 -6.64 9.95 -3.91
CA PHE A 83 -5.55 9.28 -3.21
C PHE A 83 -4.19 10.00 -3.39
N GLU A 84 -3.89 10.47 -4.61
CA GLU A 84 -2.65 11.19 -4.93
C GLU A 84 -2.46 12.44 -4.06
N SER A 85 -3.54 13.10 -3.63
CA SER A 85 -3.46 14.26 -2.73
C SER A 85 -2.85 13.95 -1.36
N PHE A 86 -2.81 12.66 -0.97
CA PHE A 86 -2.21 12.18 0.27
C PHE A 86 -0.82 11.56 0.07
N VAL A 87 -0.32 11.53 -1.17
CA VAL A 87 0.95 10.90 -1.53
C VAL A 87 2.08 11.91 -1.51
N THR A 88 3.15 11.56 -0.82
CA THR A 88 4.46 12.20 -0.98
C THR A 88 5.36 11.30 -1.80
N ILE A 89 5.94 11.83 -2.88
CA ILE A 89 6.94 11.12 -3.68
C ILE A 89 8.32 11.36 -3.05
N GLN A 90 9.04 10.27 -2.75
CA GLN A 90 10.42 10.32 -2.28
C GLN A 90 11.34 9.69 -3.32
N ASN A 91 12.24 10.51 -3.88
CA ASN A 91 13.30 10.05 -4.77
C ASN A 91 14.54 9.71 -3.94
N ASP A 92 14.58 8.51 -3.37
CA ASP A 92 15.76 7.99 -2.73
C ASP A 92 16.19 6.69 -3.40
N GLY A 93 17.40 6.66 -3.99
CA GLY A 93 17.99 5.48 -4.67
C GLY A 93 18.22 4.26 -3.76
N LYS A 94 17.62 4.28 -2.57
CA LYS A 94 17.66 3.28 -1.52
C LYS A 94 16.59 2.21 -1.69
N PHE A 95 15.83 2.11 -2.78
CA PHE A 95 14.79 1.07 -2.92
C PHE A 95 15.03 0.11 -4.10
N SER A 96 16.04 0.40 -4.92
CA SER A 96 16.44 -0.39 -6.07
C SER A 96 16.93 -1.79 -5.70
N TRP A 97 17.29 -2.01 -4.44
CA TRP A 97 17.63 -3.33 -3.92
C TRP A 97 16.39 -4.20 -3.65
N ILE A 98 15.19 -3.63 -3.48
CA ILE A 98 13.93 -4.39 -3.35
C ILE A 98 13.57 -5.07 -4.69
N LYS A 99 13.67 -4.36 -5.83
CA LYS A 99 13.51 -5.02 -7.15
C LYS A 99 14.57 -6.10 -7.37
N ARG A 100 15.77 -5.92 -6.82
CA ARG A 100 16.84 -6.92 -6.90
C ARG A 100 16.65 -8.07 -5.90
N LEU A 101 15.73 -7.96 -4.95
CA LEU A 101 15.29 -9.04 -4.05
C LEU A 101 14.40 -10.08 -4.77
N HIS A 102 14.00 -9.89 -6.03
CA HIS A 102 13.48 -11.00 -6.85
C HIS A 102 14.50 -12.15 -7.05
N HIS A 103 15.78 -11.91 -6.68
CA HIS A 103 16.80 -12.96 -6.51
C HIS A 103 16.81 -13.62 -5.12
N TYR A 104 16.09 -13.08 -4.15
CA TYR A 104 16.04 -13.54 -2.78
C TYR A 104 14.74 -14.31 -2.54
N LYS A 105 14.83 -15.61 -2.82
CA LYS A 105 13.99 -16.60 -2.16
C LYS A 105 14.26 -16.57 -0.64
N PRO A 106 13.26 -16.85 0.21
CA PRO A 106 13.56 -17.59 1.43
C PRO A 106 14.12 -18.98 1.10
#